data_AF-A0A7J2SS19-F1
#
_entry.id   AF-A0A7J2SS19-F1
#
_cell.length_a   1.000
_cell.length_b   1.000
_cell.length_c   1.000
_cell.angle_alpha   90.00
_cell.angle_beta   90.00
_cell.angle_gamma   90.00
#
_symmetry.space_group_name_H-M   'P 1'
#
loop_
_entity.id
_entity.type
_entity.pdbx_description
1 polymer ?
#
loop_
_entity_poly.entity_id
_entity_poly.type
_entity_poly.pdbx_seq_one_letter_code
_entity_poly.pdbx_strand_id
1 'polypeptide(L)'
;MLRKKNETKKLIDVVVIVIILSSSLYVLSYIPVTTGSYTYELRTFSSYEDFIDFIKTIYKNQDGCYGREYYGPNIVFTKKSVSNWVAAQTFMGDSFDFSETNIQVEGVDEPDIVKTDGEYIYVVADQTVYIVKAYPWKDASVVSKISIDDDTSIETVFINKDRLVVFGSSYRYPTGVSENKCYWWHSITTTVVNIYDITDRAKPKLVKDVESDGVYFDARMIGEYVYVITTEYTHSIYRVINGNETINIPEIKVNGVSKKIPISQIYYVDIPEDDYTFTYVLAINVNNENQDVTNVSFLMGNAQTIYVSQHNIYLTSTKYDYTQSLMPNTYVQPKESTVIHRISIKNGDVSYAAQGEVPGRVLNQFSMDEYNGFLRVA
;
A
#
# COMPACT_ATOMS: atom_id res chain seq x y z
N MET A 1 58.16 -48.26 -29.81
CA MET A 1 57.44 -47.85 -28.57
C MET A 1 57.34 -46.33 -28.39
N LEU A 2 58.37 -45.53 -28.69
CA LEU A 2 58.37 -44.07 -28.50
C LEU A 2 57.31 -43.30 -29.30
N ARG A 3 57.00 -43.73 -30.54
CA ARG A 3 56.00 -43.07 -31.41
C ARG A 3 54.56 -43.18 -30.90
N LYS A 4 54.16 -44.36 -30.38
CA LYS A 4 52.84 -44.58 -29.76
C LYS A 4 52.64 -43.67 -28.54
N LYS A 5 53.66 -43.52 -27.70
CA LYS A 5 53.62 -42.70 -26.48
C LYS A 5 53.38 -41.21 -26.77
N ASN A 6 53.91 -40.71 -27.89
CA ASN A 6 53.71 -39.32 -28.33
C ASN A 6 52.31 -39.07 -28.91
N GLU A 7 51.73 -40.05 -29.60
CA GLU A 7 50.34 -39.96 -30.09
C GLU A 7 49.32 -40.02 -28.96
N THR A 8 49.55 -40.87 -27.94
CA THR A 8 48.67 -40.91 -26.75
C THR A 8 48.69 -39.60 -25.98
N LYS A 9 49.86 -38.95 -25.86
CA LYS A 9 49.99 -37.65 -25.18
C LYS A 9 49.25 -36.53 -25.92
N LYS A 10 49.40 -36.46 -27.24
CA LYS A 10 48.63 -35.51 -28.08
C LYS A 10 47.12 -35.74 -27.97
N LEU A 11 46.67 -36.99 -27.89
CA LEU A 11 45.25 -37.31 -27.74
C LEU A 11 44.71 -36.82 -26.39
N ILE A 12 45.47 -37.02 -25.31
CA ILE A 12 45.12 -36.54 -23.97
C ILE A 12 45.05 -35.01 -23.93
N ASP A 13 46.04 -34.32 -24.52
CA ASP A 13 46.08 -32.86 -24.57
C ASP A 13 44.84 -32.30 -25.31
N VAL A 14 44.44 -32.92 -26.42
CA VAL A 14 43.22 -32.54 -27.16
C VAL A 14 41.96 -32.77 -26.34
N VAL A 15 41.83 -33.91 -25.65
CA VAL A 15 40.66 -34.21 -24.81
C VAL A 15 40.55 -33.22 -23.64
N VAL A 16 41.68 -32.88 -23.00
CA VAL A 16 41.70 -31.88 -21.92
C VAL A 16 41.29 -30.50 -22.43
N ILE A 17 41.77 -30.08 -23.60
CA ILE A 17 41.37 -28.80 -24.22
C ILE A 17 39.87 -28.81 -24.55
N VAL A 18 39.33 -29.91 -25.06
CA VAL A 18 37.89 -30.04 -25.37
C VAL A 18 37.04 -29.98 -24.10
N ILE A 19 37.47 -30.65 -23.01
CA ILE A 19 36.77 -30.60 -21.71
C ILE A 19 36.82 -29.19 -21.11
N ILE A 20 37.97 -28.52 -21.19
CA ILE A 20 38.10 -27.13 -20.72
C ILE A 20 37.17 -26.25 -21.55
N LEU A 21 37.24 -26.29 -22.88
CA LEU A 21 36.38 -25.48 -23.75
C LEU A 21 34.88 -25.75 -23.54
N SER A 22 34.47 -27.02 -23.37
CA SER A 22 33.07 -27.36 -23.11
C SER A 22 32.62 -26.90 -21.73
N SER A 23 33.48 -26.99 -20.71
CA SER A 23 33.19 -26.44 -19.38
C SER A 23 33.11 -24.91 -19.39
N SER A 24 33.98 -24.24 -20.17
CA SER A 24 33.95 -22.79 -20.35
C SER A 24 32.68 -22.34 -21.07
N LEU A 25 32.27 -23.04 -22.14
CA LEU A 25 31.02 -22.80 -22.85
C LEU A 25 29.80 -23.06 -21.95
N TYR A 26 29.88 -24.07 -21.09
CA TYR A 26 28.86 -24.34 -20.08
C TYR A 26 28.78 -23.21 -19.06
N VAL A 27 29.90 -22.72 -18.51
CA VAL A 27 29.91 -21.57 -17.60
C VAL A 27 29.43 -20.29 -18.28
N LEU A 28 29.86 -20.04 -19.53
CA LEU A 28 29.38 -18.92 -20.35
C LEU A 28 27.86 -18.99 -20.57
N SER A 29 27.28 -20.19 -20.70
CA SER A 29 25.82 -20.36 -20.88
C SER A 29 24.99 -19.97 -19.65
N TYR A 30 25.62 -19.87 -18.47
CA TYR A 30 25.00 -19.37 -17.23
C TYR A 30 25.38 -17.93 -16.89
N ILE A 31 26.12 -17.21 -17.75
CA ILE A 31 26.33 -15.77 -17.49
C ILE A 31 24.99 -15.09 -17.70
N PRO A 32 24.39 -14.51 -16.64
CA PRO A 32 23.15 -13.77 -16.79
C PRO A 32 23.43 -12.57 -17.69
N VAL A 33 22.72 -12.47 -18.81
CA VAL A 33 22.62 -11.20 -19.52
C VAL A 33 21.75 -10.30 -18.66
N THR A 34 22.38 -9.50 -17.80
CA THR A 34 21.65 -8.52 -16.99
C THR A 34 21.02 -7.50 -17.94
N THR A 35 19.70 -7.48 -18.03
CA THR A 35 18.95 -6.46 -18.76
C THR A 35 18.99 -5.14 -17.96
N GLY A 36 20.18 -4.53 -17.84
CA GLY A 36 20.41 -3.32 -17.05
C GLY A 36 20.21 -3.52 -15.53
N SER A 37 21.06 -2.91 -14.71
CA SER A 37 20.75 -2.73 -13.30
C SER A 37 19.82 -1.53 -13.18
N TYR A 38 18.51 -1.76 -13.13
CA TYR A 38 17.56 -0.70 -12.81
C TYR A 38 17.72 -0.26 -11.35
N THR A 39 17.71 1.05 -11.11
CA THR A 39 17.78 1.62 -9.77
C THR A 39 16.37 2.03 -9.34
N TYR A 40 15.90 1.54 -8.20
CA TYR A 40 14.61 1.94 -7.60
C TYR A 40 14.65 3.34 -6.96
N GLU A 41 15.62 4.17 -7.36
CA GLU A 41 15.78 5.52 -6.84
C GLU A 41 14.58 6.39 -7.23
N LEU A 42 13.92 6.94 -6.20
CA LEU A 42 12.77 7.81 -6.39
C LEU A 42 13.19 9.20 -6.87
N ARG A 43 12.50 9.66 -7.91
CA ARG A 43 12.60 11.01 -8.48
C ARG A 43 11.27 11.73 -8.33
N THR A 44 11.26 13.04 -8.52
CA THR A 44 10.03 13.84 -8.64
C THR A 44 9.92 14.41 -10.04
N PHE A 45 8.71 14.73 -10.49
CA PHE A 45 8.53 15.40 -11.78
C PHE A 45 8.83 16.90 -11.68
N SER A 46 9.30 17.50 -12.78
CA SER A 46 9.57 18.94 -12.83
C SER A 46 8.32 19.76 -13.20
N SER A 47 7.36 19.13 -13.87
CA SER A 47 6.10 19.76 -14.31
C SER A 47 4.96 18.75 -14.38
N TYR A 48 3.72 19.26 -14.46
CA TYR A 48 2.55 18.40 -14.73
C TYR A 48 2.60 17.78 -16.14
N GLU A 49 3.24 18.44 -17.11
CA GLU A 49 3.38 17.91 -18.47
C GLU A 49 4.26 16.65 -18.47
N ASP A 50 5.42 16.70 -17.79
CA ASP A 50 6.33 15.56 -17.65
C ASP A 50 5.61 14.36 -17.00
N PHE A 51 4.80 14.65 -15.97
CA PHE A 51 4.01 13.65 -15.28
C PHE A 51 2.98 12.98 -16.21
N ILE A 52 2.21 13.77 -16.95
CA ILE A 52 1.21 13.24 -17.88
C ILE A 52 1.87 12.44 -19.01
N ASP A 53 3.01 12.91 -19.53
CA ASP A 53 3.75 12.18 -20.57
C ASP A 53 4.31 10.85 -20.05
N PHE A 54 4.77 10.81 -18.79
CA PHE A 54 5.18 9.58 -18.13
C PHE A 54 4.00 8.60 -18.01
N ILE A 55 2.85 9.05 -17.53
CA ILE A 55 1.64 8.21 -17.41
C ILE A 55 1.16 7.71 -18.78
N LYS A 56 1.19 8.56 -19.82
CA LYS A 56 0.88 8.17 -21.20
C LYS A 56 1.83 7.10 -21.72
N THR A 57 3.10 7.15 -21.32
CA THR A 57 4.10 6.14 -21.68
C THR A 57 3.79 4.80 -21.01
N ILE A 58 3.42 4.81 -19.72
CA ILE A 58 2.96 3.62 -18.99
C ILE A 58 1.76 2.99 -19.71
N TYR A 59 0.74 3.80 -20.00
CA TYR A 59 -0.48 3.34 -20.68
C TYR A 59 -0.19 2.68 -22.04
N LYS A 60 0.77 3.23 -22.82
CA LYS A 60 1.17 2.64 -24.11
C LYS A 60 1.91 1.31 -23.93
N ASN A 61 2.77 1.20 -22.92
CA ASN A 61 3.56 -0.01 -22.66
C ASN A 61 2.69 -1.15 -22.12
N GLN A 62 1.58 -0.82 -21.47
CA GLN A 62 0.60 -1.76 -20.93
C GLN A 62 -0.39 -2.31 -21.98
N ASP A 63 -0.20 -2.04 -23.28
CA ASP A 63 -1.07 -2.49 -24.38
C ASP A 63 -2.54 -1.97 -24.29
N GLY A 64 -2.73 -0.80 -23.68
CA GLY A 64 -4.01 -0.09 -23.62
C GLY A 64 -4.89 -0.47 -22.42
N CYS A 65 -6.22 -0.44 -22.61
CA CYS A 65 -7.25 -0.53 -21.55
C CYS A 65 -7.19 -1.79 -20.67
N TYR A 66 -6.47 -2.82 -21.13
CA TYR A 66 -6.10 -3.98 -20.36
C TYR A 66 -4.58 -3.96 -20.27
N GLY A 67 -4.04 -3.16 -19.34
CA GLY A 67 -2.76 -3.53 -18.73
C GLY A 67 -2.83 -5.01 -18.48
N ARG A 68 -1.87 -5.78 -19.06
CA ARG A 68 -1.89 -7.25 -19.10
C ARG A 68 -2.64 -7.74 -17.87
N GLU A 69 -3.77 -8.43 -18.06
CA GLU A 69 -4.44 -9.16 -16.98
C GLU A 69 -3.46 -10.21 -16.47
N TYR A 70 -2.46 -9.76 -15.72
CA TYR A 70 -1.65 -10.61 -14.93
C TYR A 70 -2.57 -10.91 -13.77
N TYR A 71 -3.18 -12.09 -13.84
CA TYR A 71 -3.52 -12.91 -12.68
C TYR A 71 -2.24 -13.24 -11.87
N GLY A 72 -1.34 -12.27 -11.68
CA GLY A 72 -0.45 -12.24 -10.54
C GLY A 72 -1.33 -12.20 -9.30
N PRO A 73 -0.83 -12.72 -8.17
CA PRO A 73 -1.67 -12.96 -7.02
C PRO A 73 -2.49 -11.69 -6.73
N ASN A 74 -3.79 -11.79 -7.02
CA ASN A 74 -4.79 -10.93 -6.42
C ASN A 74 -4.40 -10.81 -4.96
N ILE A 75 -4.48 -9.61 -4.43
CA ILE A 75 -4.28 -9.34 -3.01
C ILE A 75 -4.98 -10.45 -2.19
N VAL A 76 -4.21 -11.42 -1.71
CA VAL A 76 -4.65 -12.39 -0.70
C VAL A 76 -4.04 -11.89 0.58
N PHE A 77 -4.65 -10.87 1.18
CA PHE A 77 -4.39 -10.58 2.57
C PHE A 77 -5.33 -11.44 3.40
N THR A 78 -4.73 -12.29 4.22
CA THR A 78 -5.45 -13.06 5.22
C THR A 78 -6.09 -12.05 6.18
N LYS A 79 -7.41 -11.88 6.10
CA LYS A 79 -8.18 -11.26 7.17
C LYS A 79 -7.79 -11.95 8.47
N LYS A 80 -7.41 -11.17 9.49
CA LYS A 80 -7.08 -11.60 10.86
C LYS A 80 -8.03 -12.75 11.23
N SER A 81 -7.51 -13.98 11.27
CA SER A 81 -8.29 -15.11 11.76
C SER A 81 -8.48 -14.89 13.25
N VAL A 82 -9.73 -14.61 13.64
CA VAL A 82 -10.12 -14.48 15.04
C VAL A 82 -9.88 -15.85 15.69
N SER A 83 -8.75 -16.01 16.37
CA SER A 83 -8.52 -17.12 17.27
C SER A 83 -9.36 -16.88 18.52
N ASN A 84 -10.55 -17.47 18.55
CA ASN A 84 -11.39 -17.52 19.74
C ASN A 84 -10.70 -18.35 20.84
N TRP A 85 -9.90 -17.69 21.67
CA TRP A 85 -9.46 -18.20 22.97
C TRP A 85 -9.56 -17.06 24.01
N VAL A 86 -10.74 -16.90 24.60
CA VAL A 86 -10.89 -16.11 25.83
C VAL A 86 -10.83 -17.10 27.00
N ALA A 87 -9.65 -17.18 27.63
CA ALA A 87 -9.56 -17.71 28.99
C ALA A 87 -9.90 -16.56 29.94
N ALA A 88 -11.03 -16.67 30.65
CA ALA A 88 -11.41 -15.70 31.67
C ALA A 88 -10.41 -15.76 32.84
N GLN A 89 -9.60 -14.70 33.00
CA GLN A 89 -8.92 -14.42 34.25
C GLN A 89 -9.67 -13.33 35.01
N THR A 90 -9.95 -13.61 36.28
CA THR A 90 -10.54 -12.66 37.22
C THR A 90 -9.46 -11.69 37.68
N PHE A 91 -9.55 -10.42 37.28
CA PHE A 91 -8.75 -9.34 37.86
C PHE A 91 -9.61 -8.55 38.84
N MET A 92 -9.22 -8.59 40.12
CA MET A 92 -9.64 -7.62 41.13
C MET A 92 -8.56 -6.54 41.17
N GLY A 93 -8.87 -5.36 40.67
CA GLY A 93 -8.04 -4.16 40.72
C GLY A 93 -8.93 -2.92 40.51
N ASP A 94 -8.73 -1.89 41.32
CA ASP A 94 -9.59 -0.69 41.42
C ASP A 94 -9.37 0.33 40.26
N SER A 95 -8.94 -0.16 39.09
CA SER A 95 -8.87 0.57 37.81
C SER A 95 -9.71 -0.18 36.78
N PHE A 96 -10.60 0.52 36.07
CA PHE A 96 -11.41 -0.08 35.01
C PHE A 96 -10.54 -0.36 33.78
N ASP A 97 -9.88 -1.52 33.78
CA ASP A 97 -9.15 -2.04 32.63
C ASP A 97 -10.14 -2.66 31.62
N PHE A 98 -9.98 -2.33 30.34
CA PHE A 98 -10.73 -2.92 29.24
C PHE A 98 -9.78 -3.53 28.20
N SER A 99 -10.29 -4.42 27.35
CA SER A 99 -9.49 -5.00 26.27
C SER A 99 -9.33 -4.02 25.12
N GLU A 100 -8.10 -3.67 24.80
CA GLU A 100 -7.75 -3.00 23.55
C GLU A 100 -7.72 -3.99 22.37
N THR A 101 -7.70 -3.47 21.15
CA THR A 101 -7.49 -4.30 19.94
C THR A 101 -6.03 -4.74 19.85
N ASN A 102 -5.76 -5.92 19.29
CA ASN A 102 -4.39 -6.42 19.12
C ASN A 102 -3.61 -5.52 18.13
N ILE A 103 -2.74 -4.66 18.66
CA ILE A 103 -1.87 -3.74 17.90
C ILE A 103 -0.50 -4.37 17.61
N GLN A 104 0.10 -4.00 16.49
CA GLN A 104 1.44 -4.49 16.13
C GLN A 104 2.56 -3.78 16.90
N VAL A 105 2.47 -2.46 17.07
CA VAL A 105 3.49 -1.61 17.67
C VAL A 105 2.85 -0.74 18.74
N GLU A 106 3.49 -0.67 19.91
CA GLU A 106 3.00 0.14 21.03
C GLU A 106 2.81 1.61 20.61
N GLY A 107 1.62 2.15 20.88
CA GLY A 107 1.22 3.52 20.54
C GLY A 107 1.01 3.81 19.05
N VAL A 108 0.97 2.76 18.21
CA VAL A 108 0.57 2.81 16.81
C VAL A 108 -0.68 1.95 16.66
N ASP A 109 -1.85 2.55 16.81
CA ASP A 109 -3.12 1.81 16.80
C ASP A 109 -3.64 1.61 15.36
N GLU A 110 -4.44 0.57 15.13
CA GLU A 110 -4.97 0.11 13.84
C GLU A 110 -6.50 0.26 13.79
N PRO A 111 -7.10 0.72 12.68
CA PRO A 111 -8.56 0.78 12.57
C PRO A 111 -9.16 -0.62 12.61
N ASP A 112 -10.34 -0.75 13.23
CA ASP A 112 -11.07 -2.01 13.29
C ASP A 112 -12.57 -1.76 13.13
N ILE A 113 -13.32 -2.79 12.74
CA ILE A 113 -14.78 -2.73 12.65
C ILE A 113 -15.45 -2.58 14.02
N VAL A 114 -14.72 -2.90 15.10
CA VAL A 114 -15.15 -2.74 16.49
C VAL A 114 -14.03 -2.08 17.30
N LYS A 115 -14.35 -0.96 17.95
CA LYS A 115 -13.48 -0.24 18.89
C LYS A 115 -14.19 0.00 20.21
N THR A 116 -13.44 0.26 21.29
CA THR A 116 -14.01 0.58 22.61
C THR A 116 -13.12 1.53 23.39
N ASP A 117 -13.73 2.43 24.15
CA ASP A 117 -13.05 3.29 25.13
C ASP A 117 -13.27 2.81 26.59
N GLY A 118 -13.77 1.57 26.75
CA GLY A 118 -14.09 0.96 28.04
C GLY A 118 -15.53 1.20 28.51
N GLU A 119 -16.12 2.35 28.20
CA GLU A 119 -17.53 2.63 28.52
C GLU A 119 -18.46 2.39 27.33
N TYR A 120 -17.98 2.71 26.13
CA TYR A 120 -18.71 2.60 24.87
C TYR A 120 -18.03 1.61 23.92
N ILE A 121 -18.84 0.99 23.07
CA ILE A 121 -18.42 0.20 21.92
C ILE A 121 -18.85 0.94 20.65
N TYR A 122 -17.94 1.05 19.70
CA TYR A 122 -18.12 1.66 18.39
C TYR A 122 -18.03 0.54 17.37
N VAL A 123 -19.11 0.27 16.65
CA VAL A 123 -19.17 -0.86 15.72
C VAL A 123 -19.74 -0.47 14.38
N VAL A 124 -19.07 -0.87 13.32
CA VAL A 124 -19.59 -0.84 11.95
C VAL A 124 -20.43 -2.08 11.72
N ALA A 125 -21.70 -1.91 11.41
CA ALA A 125 -22.59 -2.98 10.96
C ALA A 125 -23.63 -2.41 10.00
N ASP A 126 -23.96 -3.14 8.93
CA ASP A 126 -25.03 -2.74 8.00
C ASP A 126 -24.85 -1.28 7.49
N GLN A 127 -23.63 -0.95 7.04
CA GLN A 127 -23.24 0.39 6.57
C GLN A 127 -23.56 1.54 7.53
N THR A 128 -23.61 1.23 8.82
CA THR A 128 -23.94 2.18 9.89
C THR A 128 -22.94 2.01 11.02
N VAL A 129 -22.47 3.13 11.57
CA VAL A 129 -21.69 3.11 12.81
C VAL A 129 -22.65 3.22 14.00
N TYR A 130 -22.61 2.24 14.88
CA TYR A 130 -23.35 2.23 16.14
C TYR A 130 -22.43 2.65 17.28
N ILE A 131 -22.90 3.58 18.11
CA ILE A 131 -22.28 3.89 19.40
C ILE A 131 -23.16 3.25 20.46
N VAL A 132 -22.59 2.29 21.17
CA VAL A 132 -23.28 1.47 22.17
C VAL A 132 -22.69 1.79 23.53
N LYS A 133 -23.50 2.28 24.46
CA LYS A 133 -23.10 2.29 25.87
C LYS A 133 -23.02 0.84 26.32
N ALA A 134 -21.85 0.37 26.71
CA ALA A 134 -21.60 -1.02 27.07
C ALA A 134 -21.42 -1.20 28.59
N TYR A 135 -20.91 -0.17 29.26
CA TYR A 135 -20.72 -0.15 30.70
C TYR A 135 -21.50 0.99 31.38
N PRO A 136 -22.09 0.77 32.57
CA PRO A 136 -22.32 -0.54 33.19
C PRO A 136 -23.29 -1.38 32.36
N TRP A 137 -23.09 -2.71 32.33
CA TRP A 137 -23.81 -3.64 31.45
C TRP A 137 -25.34 -3.62 31.60
N LYS A 138 -25.86 -3.17 32.75
CA LYS A 138 -27.30 -3.03 32.99
C LYS A 138 -27.93 -1.88 32.20
N ASP A 139 -27.13 -0.89 31.84
CA ASP A 139 -27.54 0.30 31.08
C ASP A 139 -27.20 0.15 29.59
N ALA A 140 -26.82 -1.07 29.17
CA ALA A 140 -26.34 -1.31 27.82
C ALA A 140 -27.40 -0.95 26.78
N SER A 141 -27.06 -0.03 25.89
CA SER A 141 -28.01 0.53 24.94
C SER A 141 -27.29 1.17 23.76
N VAL A 142 -27.92 1.16 22.60
CA VAL A 142 -27.47 1.96 21.45
C VAL A 142 -27.81 3.42 21.75
N VAL A 143 -26.80 4.27 21.89
CA VAL A 143 -26.99 5.70 22.18
C VAL A 143 -27.00 6.56 20.92
N SER A 144 -26.34 6.10 19.86
CA SER A 144 -26.34 6.80 18.57
C SER A 144 -26.11 5.85 17.39
N LYS A 145 -26.53 6.32 16.22
CA LYS A 145 -26.30 5.68 14.92
C LYS A 145 -25.86 6.75 13.95
N ILE A 146 -24.78 6.48 13.23
CA ILE A 146 -24.23 7.36 12.19
C ILE A 146 -24.33 6.60 10.88
N SER A 147 -25.16 7.11 9.96
CA SER A 147 -25.18 6.68 8.57
C SER A 147 -24.46 7.75 7.75
N ILE A 148 -23.68 7.31 6.77
CA ILE A 148 -23.01 8.18 5.79
C ILE A 148 -23.85 8.17 4.51
N ASP A 149 -23.64 9.15 3.64
CA ASP A 149 -24.34 9.29 2.35
C ASP A 149 -24.43 7.96 1.59
N ASP A 150 -25.53 7.76 0.86
CA ASP A 150 -25.88 6.49 0.19
C ASP A 150 -24.81 5.99 -0.82
N ASP A 151 -23.94 6.89 -1.30
CA ASP A 151 -22.86 6.59 -2.24
C ASP A 151 -21.53 6.21 -1.54
N THR A 152 -21.52 6.08 -0.21
CA THR A 152 -20.32 5.74 0.57
C THR A 152 -20.49 4.42 1.32
N SER A 153 -19.52 3.53 1.15
CA SER A 153 -19.42 2.28 1.90
C SER A 153 -18.53 2.44 3.12
N ILE A 154 -19.05 2.16 4.32
CA ILE A 154 -18.26 2.20 5.56
C ILE A 154 -17.43 0.92 5.68
N GLU A 155 -16.15 1.05 5.98
CA GLU A 155 -15.23 -0.08 6.08
C GLU A 155 -14.79 -0.34 7.53
N THR A 156 -14.33 0.69 8.22
CA THR A 156 -13.69 0.54 9.53
C THR A 156 -13.72 1.83 10.33
N VAL A 157 -13.45 1.75 11.63
CA VAL A 157 -13.48 2.90 12.54
C VAL A 157 -12.24 2.98 13.42
N PHE A 158 -12.03 4.18 13.95
CA PHE A 158 -11.02 4.51 14.94
C PHE A 158 -11.59 5.43 16.00
N ILE A 159 -11.07 5.36 17.23
CA ILE A 159 -11.37 6.34 18.28
C ILE A 159 -10.11 7.01 18.80
N ASN A 160 -10.17 8.33 19.00
CA ASN A 160 -9.15 9.12 19.68
C ASN A 160 -9.84 10.03 20.70
N LYS A 161 -9.94 9.59 21.95
CA LYS A 161 -10.68 10.31 23.00
C LYS A 161 -12.10 10.65 22.53
N ASP A 162 -12.41 11.93 22.33
CA ASP A 162 -13.70 12.43 21.87
C ASP A 162 -13.79 12.62 20.35
N ARG A 163 -12.97 11.89 19.59
CA ARG A 163 -13.03 11.82 18.13
C ARG A 163 -13.29 10.39 17.67
N LEU A 164 -14.28 10.25 16.81
CA LEU A 164 -14.55 9.03 16.04
C LEU A 164 -14.14 9.29 14.60
N VAL A 165 -13.22 8.47 14.09
CA VAL A 165 -12.80 8.50 12.68
C VAL A 165 -13.46 7.32 11.99
N VAL A 166 -14.14 7.59 10.89
CA VAL A 166 -14.83 6.59 10.08
C VAL A 166 -14.19 6.58 8.70
N PHE A 167 -13.75 5.40 8.26
CA PHE A 167 -13.18 5.21 6.93
C PHE A 167 -14.18 4.50 6.05
N GLY A 168 -14.20 4.89 4.78
CA GLY A 168 -15.03 4.27 3.78
C GLY A 168 -14.51 4.50 2.37
N SER A 169 -15.22 3.93 1.42
CA SER A 169 -14.99 4.11 -0.01
C SER A 169 -16.22 4.72 -0.67
N SER A 170 -16.00 5.66 -1.58
CA SER A 170 -17.05 6.22 -2.43
C SER A 170 -16.63 6.15 -3.89
N TYR A 171 -17.53 6.59 -4.78
CA TYR A 171 -17.34 6.52 -6.21
C TYR A 171 -17.64 7.88 -6.84
N ARG A 172 -16.70 8.37 -7.63
CA ARG A 172 -16.89 9.57 -8.45
C ARG A 172 -17.05 9.17 -9.90
N TYR A 173 -18.14 9.60 -10.51
CA TYR A 173 -18.35 9.39 -11.94
C TYR A 173 -17.79 10.59 -12.72
N PRO A 174 -16.88 10.36 -13.68
CA PRO A 174 -16.43 11.42 -14.57
C PRO A 174 -17.61 11.95 -15.38
N THR A 175 -17.78 13.26 -15.39
CA THR A 175 -18.83 13.92 -16.17
C THR A 175 -18.54 13.77 -17.67
N GLY A 176 -19.55 13.39 -18.47
CA GLY A 176 -19.46 13.38 -19.93
C GLY A 176 -19.12 12.03 -20.59
N VAL A 177 -19.14 10.92 -19.85
CA VAL A 177 -18.91 9.59 -20.42
C VAL A 177 -20.24 8.97 -20.89
N SER A 178 -20.40 8.79 -22.20
CA SER A 178 -21.54 8.08 -22.79
C SER A 178 -21.39 6.56 -22.63
N GLU A 179 -22.47 5.87 -22.24
CA GLU A 179 -22.57 4.41 -22.10
C GLU A 179 -21.90 3.66 -23.26
N ASN A 180 -20.86 2.85 -22.99
CA ASN A 180 -20.29 1.96 -23.99
C ASN A 180 -19.81 0.62 -23.41
N LYS A 181 -19.85 -0.42 -24.25
CA LYS A 181 -19.78 -1.87 -23.91
C LYS A 181 -18.47 -2.41 -23.30
N CYS A 182 -17.43 -1.59 -23.13
CA CYS A 182 -16.14 -2.03 -22.56
C CYS A 182 -15.92 -1.66 -21.09
N TYR A 183 -16.80 -0.85 -20.50
CA TYR A 183 -16.63 -0.36 -19.13
C TYR A 183 -17.89 -0.68 -18.32
N TRP A 184 -17.80 -1.68 -17.45
CA TRP A 184 -18.83 -1.91 -16.42
C TRP A 184 -18.64 -0.97 -15.22
N TRP A 185 -17.50 -0.29 -15.12
CA TRP A 185 -17.11 0.59 -14.01
C TRP A 185 -16.53 1.91 -14.56
N HIS A 186 -17.38 2.93 -14.67
CA HIS A 186 -16.94 4.29 -15.01
C HIS A 186 -16.54 5.10 -13.78
N SER A 187 -16.75 4.57 -12.58
CA SER A 187 -16.42 5.24 -11.35
C SER A 187 -14.91 5.25 -11.10
N ILE A 188 -14.43 6.35 -10.55
CA ILE A 188 -13.15 6.46 -9.87
C ILE A 188 -13.45 6.18 -8.40
N THR A 189 -12.84 5.16 -7.83
CA THR A 189 -12.97 4.89 -6.40
C THR A 189 -12.22 5.95 -5.62
N THR A 190 -12.86 6.50 -4.59
CA THR A 190 -12.25 7.42 -3.63
C THR A 190 -12.32 6.83 -2.23
N THR A 191 -11.36 7.21 -1.40
CA THR A 191 -11.35 6.93 0.03
C THR A 191 -11.92 8.12 0.77
N VAL A 192 -12.86 7.88 1.67
CA VAL A 192 -13.50 8.87 2.51
C VAL A 192 -13.08 8.67 3.96
N VAL A 193 -12.75 9.76 4.64
CA VAL A 193 -12.36 9.81 6.05
C VAL A 193 -13.22 10.88 6.74
N ASN A 194 -14.22 10.45 7.49
CA ASN A 194 -15.10 11.32 8.24
C ASN A 194 -14.70 11.35 9.72
N ILE A 195 -14.48 12.55 10.25
CA ILE A 195 -14.10 12.75 11.65
C ILE A 195 -15.29 13.40 12.37
N TYR A 196 -15.76 12.74 13.42
CA TYR A 196 -16.87 13.18 14.26
C TYR A 196 -16.36 13.59 15.65
N ASP A 197 -16.87 14.71 16.15
CA ASP A 197 -16.85 15.01 17.58
C ASP A 197 -17.93 14.18 18.27
N ILE A 198 -17.50 13.37 19.24
CA ILE A 198 -18.36 12.47 20.02
C ILE A 198 -18.36 12.83 21.51
N THR A 199 -18.00 14.06 21.89
CA THR A 199 -18.07 14.55 23.28
C THR A 199 -19.44 14.24 23.90
N ASP A 200 -20.52 14.47 23.14
CA ASP A 200 -21.84 13.89 23.39
C ASP A 200 -22.04 12.65 22.50
N ARG A 201 -21.85 11.45 23.06
CA ARG A 201 -21.98 10.17 22.33
C ARG A 201 -23.39 9.93 21.79
N ALA A 202 -24.41 10.61 22.31
CA ALA A 202 -25.77 10.54 21.78
C ALA A 202 -25.99 11.46 20.57
N LYS A 203 -25.12 12.45 20.37
CA LYS A 203 -25.19 13.43 19.27
C LYS A 203 -23.84 13.67 18.59
N PRO A 204 -23.27 12.65 17.91
CA PRO A 204 -22.06 12.83 17.11
C PRO A 204 -22.22 13.95 16.09
N LYS A 205 -21.18 14.77 15.94
CA LYS A 205 -21.16 15.88 14.98
C LYS A 205 -20.00 15.71 14.01
N LEU A 206 -20.28 15.66 12.71
CA LEU A 206 -19.23 15.70 11.69
C LEU A 206 -18.47 17.03 11.78
N VAL A 207 -17.16 16.96 11.95
CA VAL A 207 -16.29 18.13 12.09
C VAL A 207 -15.26 18.26 10.97
N LYS A 208 -14.91 17.15 10.32
CA LYS A 208 -14.01 17.17 9.16
C LYS A 208 -14.33 16.02 8.22
N ASP A 209 -14.37 16.33 6.94
CA ASP A 209 -14.53 15.39 5.83
C ASP A 209 -13.29 15.46 4.94
N VAL A 210 -12.64 14.33 4.70
CA VAL A 210 -11.49 14.21 3.81
C VAL A 210 -11.76 13.11 2.80
N GLU A 211 -11.67 13.44 1.52
CA GLU A 211 -11.79 12.50 0.41
C GLU A 211 -10.48 12.51 -0.39
N SER A 212 -9.94 11.34 -0.69
CA SER A 212 -8.71 11.14 -1.46
C SER A 212 -8.95 10.17 -2.60
N ASP A 213 -8.27 10.39 -3.73
CA ASP A 213 -8.27 9.41 -4.82
C ASP A 213 -7.72 8.05 -4.40
N GLY A 214 -8.28 7.00 -4.99
CA GLY A 214 -7.88 5.62 -4.78
C GLY A 214 -8.71 4.86 -3.76
N VAL A 215 -8.43 3.56 -3.71
CA VAL A 215 -9.02 2.58 -2.79
C VAL A 215 -8.29 2.66 -1.45
N TYR A 216 -9.04 2.59 -0.36
CA TYR A 216 -8.48 2.53 0.98
C TYR A 216 -7.62 1.26 1.11
N PHE A 217 -6.38 1.42 1.56
CA PHE A 217 -5.48 0.29 1.78
C PHE A 217 -5.38 -0.03 3.27
N ASP A 218 -4.95 0.96 4.06
CA ASP A 218 -4.78 0.81 5.50
C ASP A 218 -4.63 2.18 6.18
N ALA A 219 -4.69 2.23 7.51
CA ALA A 219 -4.39 3.43 8.27
C ALA A 219 -3.76 3.11 9.62
N ARG A 220 -3.02 4.07 10.18
CA ARG A 220 -2.48 3.99 11.55
C ARG A 220 -2.71 5.29 12.30
N MET A 221 -3.07 5.20 13.57
CA MET A 221 -3.15 6.37 14.44
C MET A 221 -1.95 6.43 15.37
N ILE A 222 -1.32 7.60 15.42
CA ILE A 222 -0.19 7.90 16.31
C ILE A 222 -0.43 9.28 16.91
N GLY A 223 -0.64 9.32 18.23
CA GLY A 223 -0.99 10.56 18.93
C GLY A 223 -2.30 11.15 18.41
N GLU A 224 -2.23 12.35 17.82
CA GLU A 224 -3.39 13.08 17.28
C GLU A 224 -3.53 12.97 15.76
N TYR A 225 -2.70 12.15 15.12
CA TYR A 225 -2.68 12.01 13.67
C TYR A 225 -3.14 10.63 13.26
N VAL A 226 -3.99 10.59 12.25
CA VAL A 226 -4.21 9.39 11.45
C VAL A 226 -3.40 9.51 10.17
N TYR A 227 -2.63 8.47 9.88
CA TYR A 227 -1.93 8.28 8.63
C TYR A 227 -2.72 7.31 7.77
N VAL A 228 -3.21 7.77 6.62
CA VAL A 228 -4.07 6.99 5.73
C VAL A 228 -3.29 6.64 4.48
N ILE A 229 -3.32 5.36 4.11
CA ILE A 229 -2.71 4.87 2.89
C ILE A 229 -3.82 4.50 1.91
N THR A 230 -3.77 5.08 0.72
CA THR A 230 -4.70 4.77 -0.37
C THR A 230 -3.92 4.38 -1.61
N THR A 231 -4.52 3.54 -2.47
CA THR A 231 -3.89 3.07 -3.70
C THR A 231 -4.78 3.29 -4.92
N GLU A 232 -4.22 3.78 -6.02
CA GLU A 232 -4.95 4.05 -7.25
C GLU A 232 -4.20 3.50 -8.46
N TYR A 233 -4.93 2.85 -9.36
CA TYR A 233 -4.36 2.39 -10.62
C TYR A 233 -4.11 3.56 -11.58
N THR A 234 -3.03 3.48 -12.36
CA THR A 234 -2.69 4.53 -13.33
C THR A 234 -3.75 4.76 -14.42
N HIS A 235 -4.59 3.76 -14.72
CA HIS A 235 -5.72 3.91 -15.65
C HIS A 235 -6.85 4.81 -15.12
N SER A 236 -6.90 5.07 -13.81
CA SER A 236 -7.83 6.04 -13.21
C SER A 236 -7.37 7.48 -13.49
N ILE A 237 -6.06 7.68 -13.65
CA ILE A 237 -5.42 8.97 -13.92
C ILE A 237 -5.44 9.28 -15.42
N TYR A 238 -5.12 8.31 -16.27
CA TYR A 238 -5.15 8.49 -17.72
C TYR A 238 -5.79 7.31 -18.42
N ARG A 239 -6.74 7.62 -19.31
CA ARG A 239 -7.41 6.61 -20.15
C ARG A 239 -7.90 7.22 -21.44
N VAL A 240 -8.08 6.37 -22.45
CA VAL A 240 -8.66 6.75 -23.74
C VAL A 240 -10.04 6.10 -23.86
N ILE A 241 -11.08 6.91 -23.96
CA ILE A 241 -12.47 6.47 -24.08
C ILE A 241 -13.00 6.91 -25.45
N ASN A 242 -13.38 5.96 -26.30
CA ASN A 242 -13.87 6.24 -27.67
C ASN A 242 -12.93 7.14 -28.50
N GLY A 243 -11.61 7.00 -28.31
CA GLY A 243 -10.60 7.84 -28.97
C GLY A 243 -10.36 9.21 -28.32
N ASN A 244 -11.10 9.56 -27.26
CA ASN A 244 -10.87 10.80 -26.49
C ASN A 244 -10.01 10.51 -25.26
N GLU A 245 -8.93 11.28 -25.10
CA GLU A 245 -8.09 11.23 -23.91
C GLU A 245 -8.83 11.83 -22.71
N THR A 246 -8.78 11.15 -21.57
CA THR A 246 -9.27 11.63 -20.27
C THR A 246 -8.10 11.63 -19.30
N ILE A 247 -7.91 12.77 -18.61
CA ILE A 247 -6.89 12.96 -17.59
C ILE A 247 -7.58 13.36 -16.28
N ASN A 248 -7.35 12.59 -15.22
CA ASN A 248 -7.74 12.90 -13.85
C ASN A 248 -6.47 13.14 -13.03
N ILE A 249 -6.21 14.38 -12.63
CA ILE A 249 -5.04 14.67 -11.79
C ILE A 249 -5.42 14.37 -10.35
N PRO A 250 -4.65 13.54 -9.63
CA PRO A 250 -4.94 13.20 -8.25
C PRO A 250 -5.16 14.42 -7.36
N GLU A 251 -6.21 14.36 -6.55
CA GLU A 251 -6.61 15.43 -5.65
C GLU A 251 -7.04 14.93 -4.28
N ILE A 252 -6.91 15.82 -3.29
CA ILE A 252 -7.41 15.64 -1.93
C ILE A 252 -8.47 16.71 -1.72
N LYS A 253 -9.65 16.30 -1.30
CA LYS A 253 -10.77 17.17 -1.02
C LYS A 253 -11.01 17.22 0.48
N VAL A 254 -11.03 18.42 1.05
CA VAL A 254 -11.26 18.64 2.48
C VAL A 254 -12.47 19.55 2.64
N ASN A 255 -13.50 19.07 3.35
CA ASN A 255 -14.76 19.79 3.58
C ASN A 255 -15.36 20.35 2.26
N GLY A 256 -15.36 19.54 1.21
CA GLY A 256 -15.87 19.94 -0.11
C GLY A 256 -14.88 20.73 -1.00
N VAL A 257 -13.75 21.19 -0.47
CA VAL A 257 -12.76 21.97 -1.20
C VAL A 257 -11.67 21.05 -1.75
N SER A 258 -11.58 20.93 -3.08
CA SER A 258 -10.54 20.13 -3.75
C SER A 258 -9.22 20.88 -3.89
N LYS A 259 -8.12 20.17 -3.64
CA LYS A 259 -6.74 20.60 -3.89
C LYS A 259 -5.98 19.49 -4.61
N LYS A 260 -5.40 19.82 -5.76
CA LYS A 260 -4.51 18.93 -6.51
C LYS A 260 -3.27 18.61 -5.69
N ILE A 261 -2.78 17.37 -5.82
CA ILE A 261 -1.50 16.98 -5.23
C ILE A 261 -0.37 17.74 -5.96
N PRO A 262 0.48 18.47 -5.22
CA PRO A 262 1.63 19.15 -5.80
C PRO A 262 2.57 18.18 -6.50
N ILE A 263 3.03 18.53 -7.69
CA ILE A 263 3.88 17.64 -8.49
C ILE A 263 5.20 17.25 -7.79
N SER A 264 5.75 18.16 -6.97
CA SER A 264 6.94 17.91 -6.16
C SER A 264 6.71 16.93 -5.01
N GLN A 265 5.46 16.55 -4.73
CA GLN A 265 5.08 15.54 -3.74
C GLN A 265 4.77 14.18 -4.38
N ILE A 266 4.90 14.06 -5.71
CA ILE A 266 4.75 12.80 -6.44
C ILE A 266 6.14 12.26 -6.76
N TYR A 267 6.52 11.23 -6.02
CA TYR A 267 7.75 10.48 -6.24
C TYR A 267 7.48 9.34 -7.23
N TYR A 268 8.43 8.99 -8.09
CA TYR A 268 8.29 7.88 -9.03
C TYR A 268 9.61 7.15 -9.25
N VAL A 269 9.52 5.88 -9.67
CA VAL A 269 10.68 5.10 -10.13
C VAL A 269 10.72 5.06 -11.66
N ASP A 270 11.87 5.36 -12.24
CA ASP A 270 12.09 5.40 -13.69
C ASP A 270 12.64 4.06 -14.20
N ILE A 271 11.84 3.02 -14.02
CA ILE A 271 12.18 1.64 -14.37
C ILE A 271 10.98 1.01 -15.07
N PRO A 272 11.14 0.17 -16.10
CA PRO A 272 10.02 -0.48 -16.75
C PRO A 272 9.42 -1.53 -15.81
N GLU A 273 8.33 -1.17 -15.13
CA GLU A 273 7.52 -2.08 -14.33
C GLU A 273 6.32 -2.55 -15.17
N ASP A 274 5.89 -3.79 -14.94
CA ASP A 274 4.70 -4.33 -15.60
C ASP A 274 3.44 -3.59 -15.13
N ASP A 275 3.41 -3.18 -13.85
CA ASP A 275 2.31 -2.46 -13.23
C ASP A 275 2.80 -1.27 -12.41
N TYR A 276 2.20 -0.11 -12.65
CA TYR A 276 2.38 1.07 -11.82
C TYR A 276 1.08 1.38 -11.09
N THR A 277 1.20 1.57 -9.78
CA THR A 277 0.12 1.94 -8.87
C THR A 277 0.55 3.16 -8.09
N PHE A 278 -0.35 4.13 -8.00
CA PHE A 278 -0.19 5.24 -7.08
C PHE A 278 -0.44 4.78 -5.66
N THR A 279 0.46 5.13 -4.76
CA THR A 279 0.25 5.03 -3.31
C THR A 279 0.28 6.42 -2.72
N TYR A 280 -0.79 6.81 -2.04
CA TYR A 280 -0.89 8.07 -1.33
C TYR A 280 -0.73 7.80 0.16
N VAL A 281 0.10 8.59 0.83
CA VAL A 281 0.21 8.59 2.29
C VAL A 281 -0.20 9.95 2.79
N LEU A 282 -1.38 10.02 3.39
CA LEU A 282 -1.97 11.23 3.95
C LEU A 282 -1.73 11.29 5.45
N ALA A 283 -1.49 12.47 6.02
CA ALA A 283 -1.58 12.67 7.46
C ALA A 283 -2.64 13.71 7.80
N ILE A 284 -3.56 13.31 8.68
CA ILE A 284 -4.74 14.09 9.05
C ILE A 284 -4.74 14.25 10.57
N ASN A 285 -4.71 15.50 11.05
CA ASN A 285 -4.93 15.77 12.47
C ASN A 285 -6.43 15.58 12.79
N VAL A 286 -6.74 14.72 13.77
CA VAL A 286 -8.12 14.40 14.16
C VAL A 286 -8.70 15.38 15.18
N ASN A 287 -7.83 16.10 15.90
CA ASN A 287 -8.20 17.06 16.96
C ASN A 287 -8.16 18.53 16.49
N ASN A 288 -7.52 18.83 15.35
CA ASN A 288 -7.43 20.17 14.76
C ASN A 288 -8.09 20.22 13.37
N GLU A 289 -9.35 20.67 13.36
CA GLU A 289 -10.18 20.77 12.16
C GLU A 289 -9.57 21.68 11.08
N ASN A 290 -8.86 22.73 11.50
CA ASN A 290 -8.29 23.76 10.63
C ASN A 290 -6.89 23.42 10.11
N GLN A 291 -6.27 22.33 10.59
CA GLN A 291 -4.97 21.91 10.08
C GLN A 291 -5.13 21.29 8.68
N ASP A 292 -4.37 21.78 7.71
CA ASP A 292 -4.29 21.21 6.37
C ASP A 292 -3.85 19.74 6.40
N VAL A 293 -4.39 18.96 5.47
CA VAL A 293 -3.93 17.59 5.22
C VAL A 293 -2.61 17.64 4.48
N THR A 294 -1.60 16.97 5.01
CA THR A 294 -0.32 16.76 4.33
C THR A 294 -0.35 15.42 3.62
N ASN A 295 0.45 15.29 2.57
CA ASN A 295 0.56 14.05 1.83
C ASN A 295 1.95 13.88 1.21
N VAL A 296 2.29 12.64 0.93
CA VAL A 296 3.33 12.26 -0.02
C VAL A 296 2.79 11.13 -0.88
N SER A 297 3.09 11.17 -2.17
CA SER A 297 2.55 10.25 -3.16
C SER A 297 3.67 9.53 -3.90
N PHE A 298 3.43 8.28 -4.25
CA PHE A 298 4.41 7.44 -4.91
C PHE A 298 3.79 6.74 -6.11
N LEU A 299 4.34 6.96 -7.28
CA LEU A 299 4.08 6.21 -8.50
C LEU A 299 5.16 5.13 -8.63
N MET A 300 4.89 3.98 -8.04
CA MET A 300 5.80 2.84 -8.06
C MET A 300 5.03 1.56 -8.37
N GLY A 301 5.75 0.44 -8.51
CA GLY A 301 5.11 -0.86 -8.56
C GLY A 301 4.27 -1.15 -7.31
N ASN A 302 3.43 -2.18 -7.36
CA ASN A 302 2.54 -2.53 -6.27
C ASN A 302 3.29 -2.73 -4.93
N ALA A 303 3.01 -1.85 -3.95
CA ALA A 303 3.42 -2.08 -2.57
C ALA A 303 2.67 -3.31 -2.05
N GLN A 304 3.43 -4.31 -1.60
CA GLN A 304 2.90 -5.59 -1.15
C GLN A 304 2.65 -5.64 0.35
N THR A 305 3.38 -4.86 1.13
CA THR A 305 3.24 -4.84 2.59
C THR A 305 3.60 -3.46 3.12
N ILE A 306 2.89 -3.07 4.19
CA ILE A 306 3.15 -1.87 4.94
C ILE A 306 3.51 -2.25 6.37
N TYR A 307 4.51 -1.58 6.92
CA TYR A 307 4.82 -1.60 8.35
C TYR A 307 4.94 -0.17 8.85
N VAL A 308 4.41 0.10 10.04
CA VAL A 308 4.42 1.44 10.63
C VAL A 308 4.98 1.36 12.04
N SER A 309 6.01 2.16 12.28
CA SER A 309 6.56 2.43 13.60
C SER A 309 6.09 3.81 14.08
N GLN A 310 6.49 4.19 15.30
CA GLN A 310 6.17 5.50 15.86
C GLN A 310 6.62 6.70 15.01
N HIS A 311 7.65 6.52 14.17
CA HIS A 311 8.29 7.61 13.42
C HIS A 311 8.42 7.33 11.93
N ASN A 312 8.06 6.13 11.46
CA ASN A 312 8.25 5.74 10.06
C ASN A 312 7.10 4.89 9.52
N ILE A 313 6.80 5.08 8.24
CA ILE A 313 6.02 4.14 7.42
C ILE A 313 6.99 3.50 6.44
N TYR A 314 6.93 2.18 6.33
CA TYR A 314 7.72 1.39 5.40
C TYR A 314 6.80 0.77 4.36
N LEU A 315 7.04 1.06 3.09
CA LEU A 315 6.38 0.43 1.95
C LEU A 315 7.35 -0.58 1.35
N THR A 316 6.91 -1.82 1.17
CA THR A 316 7.76 -2.87 0.61
C THR A 316 7.17 -3.48 -0.64
N SER A 317 7.99 -3.74 -1.65
CA SER A 317 7.62 -4.44 -2.88
C SER A 317 8.63 -5.53 -3.21
N THR A 318 8.17 -6.64 -3.79
CA THR A 318 9.08 -7.69 -4.27
C THR A 318 9.51 -7.37 -5.69
N LYS A 319 10.83 -7.37 -5.89
CA LYS A 319 11.50 -7.25 -7.17
C LYS A 319 11.96 -8.62 -7.64
N TYR A 320 11.75 -8.88 -8.93
CA TYR A 320 12.17 -10.10 -9.61
C TYR A 320 13.23 -9.78 -10.66
N ASP A 321 14.49 -10.13 -10.38
CA ASP A 321 15.58 -10.00 -11.34
C ASP A 321 15.58 -11.23 -12.27
N TYR A 322 14.94 -11.08 -13.44
CA TYR A 322 14.93 -12.10 -14.47
C TYR A 322 16.25 -12.14 -15.22
N THR A 323 16.90 -13.29 -15.23
CA THR A 323 18.10 -13.53 -16.02
C THR A 323 17.76 -14.41 -17.22
N GLN A 324 18.05 -13.93 -18.44
CA GLN A 324 17.93 -14.77 -19.63
C GLN A 324 19.07 -15.79 -19.68
N SER A 325 18.72 -17.06 -19.87
CA SER A 325 19.67 -18.13 -20.20
C SER A 325 20.08 -18.02 -21.67
N LEU A 326 21.37 -18.26 -21.96
CA LEU A 326 21.85 -18.39 -23.34
C LEU A 326 21.41 -19.71 -24.00
N MET A 327 20.88 -20.67 -23.21
CA MET A 327 20.32 -21.91 -23.73
C MET A 327 18.80 -21.78 -23.99
N PRO A 328 18.32 -22.10 -25.21
CA PRO A 328 16.89 -22.12 -25.51
C PRO A 328 16.12 -23.03 -24.54
N ASN A 329 14.90 -22.62 -24.14
CA ASN A 329 14.00 -23.36 -23.26
C ASN A 329 14.55 -23.69 -21.85
N THR A 330 15.58 -23.00 -21.39
CA THR A 330 16.07 -23.13 -20.01
C THR A 330 15.44 -22.07 -19.13
N TYR A 331 14.55 -22.49 -18.22
CA TYR A 331 13.99 -21.60 -17.21
C TYR A 331 15.01 -21.34 -16.10
N VAL A 332 15.31 -20.07 -15.85
CA VAL A 332 16.11 -19.64 -14.70
C VAL A 332 15.16 -19.01 -13.71
N GLN A 333 15.16 -19.51 -12.47
CA GLN A 333 14.39 -18.91 -11.40
C GLN A 333 14.86 -17.46 -11.21
N PRO A 334 13.96 -16.46 -11.28
CA PRO A 334 14.33 -15.08 -11.04
C PRO A 334 14.87 -14.94 -9.62
N LYS A 335 15.86 -14.07 -9.45
CA LYS A 335 16.35 -13.73 -8.11
C LYS A 335 15.34 -12.77 -7.49
N GLU A 336 14.86 -13.11 -6.30
CA GLU A 336 13.90 -12.29 -5.55
C GLU A 336 14.63 -11.40 -4.54
N SER A 337 14.19 -10.14 -4.47
CA SER A 337 14.56 -9.21 -3.41
C SER A 337 13.37 -8.33 -3.02
N THR A 338 13.42 -7.77 -1.83
CA THR A 338 12.43 -6.81 -1.33
C THR A 338 13.04 -5.42 -1.39
N VAL A 339 12.42 -4.54 -2.17
CA VAL A 339 12.68 -3.10 -2.14
C VAL A 339 11.85 -2.49 -1.02
N ILE A 340 12.47 -1.62 -0.23
CA ILE A 340 11.91 -1.01 0.97
C ILE A 340 12.04 0.50 0.81
N HIS A 341 10.93 1.22 0.89
CA HIS A 341 10.90 2.68 0.95
C HIS A 341 10.48 3.11 2.36
N ARG A 342 11.27 4.00 2.97
CA ARG A 342 10.99 4.58 4.28
C ARG A 342 10.47 6.01 4.13
N ILE A 343 9.33 6.25 4.76
CA ILE A 343 8.68 7.54 4.87
C ILE A 343 8.78 7.95 6.33
N SER A 344 9.42 9.08 6.60
CA SER A 344 9.45 9.67 7.95
C SER A 344 8.13 10.33 8.24
N ILE A 345 7.60 10.08 9.44
CA ILE A 345 6.39 10.69 9.95
C ILE A 345 6.65 11.38 11.29
N LYS A 346 6.18 12.62 11.44
CA LYS A 346 6.34 13.38 12.69
C LYS A 346 5.30 14.49 12.80
N ASN A 347 4.38 14.38 13.75
CA ASN A 347 3.37 15.42 14.05
C ASN A 347 2.63 15.94 12.79
N GLY A 348 2.26 15.02 11.90
CA GLY A 348 1.59 15.37 10.65
C GLY A 348 2.54 15.73 9.50
N ASP A 349 3.84 15.88 9.71
CA ASP A 349 4.79 15.92 8.60
C ASP A 349 4.98 14.51 8.05
N VAL A 350 4.86 14.36 6.73
CA VAL A 350 5.13 13.12 5.98
C VAL A 350 6.16 13.43 4.90
N SER A 351 7.24 12.67 4.87
CA SER A 351 8.32 12.90 3.89
C SER A 351 9.07 11.62 3.56
N TYR A 352 9.47 11.48 2.30
CA TYR A 352 10.34 10.38 1.89
C TYR A 352 11.72 10.54 2.50
N ALA A 353 12.25 9.47 3.11
CA ALA A 353 13.45 9.54 3.93
C ALA A 353 14.60 8.64 3.43
N ALA A 354 14.32 7.44 2.94
CA ALA A 354 15.35 6.50 2.47
C ALA A 354 14.76 5.34 1.66
N GLN A 355 15.65 4.59 0.99
CA GLN A 355 15.36 3.26 0.42
C GLN A 355 16.40 2.24 0.86
N GLY A 356 16.03 0.96 0.76
CA GLY A 356 16.92 -0.18 0.90
C GLY A 356 16.41 -1.38 0.11
N GLU A 357 17.28 -2.37 -0.07
CA GLU A 357 16.94 -3.65 -0.71
C GLU A 357 17.50 -4.80 0.14
N VAL A 358 16.69 -5.82 0.38
CA VAL A 358 17.09 -7.03 1.10
C VAL A 358 16.78 -8.29 0.27
N PRO A 359 17.58 -9.37 0.35
CA PRO A 359 17.29 -10.60 -0.38
C PRO A 359 15.97 -11.26 0.08
N GLY A 360 15.25 -11.90 -0.85
CA GLY A 360 14.00 -12.60 -0.55
C GLY A 360 12.77 -11.68 -0.50
N ARG A 361 11.67 -12.22 0.01
CA ARG A 361 10.36 -11.57 0.06
C ARG A 361 9.81 -11.49 1.47
N VAL A 362 9.32 -10.30 1.84
CA VAL A 362 8.54 -10.09 3.08
C VAL A 362 7.18 -10.78 2.99
N LEU A 363 6.82 -11.53 4.04
CA LEU A 363 5.57 -12.29 4.07
C LEU A 363 4.36 -11.44 4.43
N ASN A 364 4.48 -10.60 5.46
CA ASN A 364 3.43 -9.72 5.95
C ASN A 364 4.00 -8.70 6.95
N GLN A 365 3.14 -7.83 7.49
CA GLN A 365 3.56 -6.78 8.42
C GLN A 365 4.34 -7.32 9.63
N PHE A 366 4.01 -8.51 10.14
CA PHE A 366 4.66 -9.13 11.31
C PHE A 366 6.05 -9.70 11.01
N SER A 367 6.48 -9.68 9.75
CA SER A 367 7.85 -10.01 9.34
C SER A 367 8.78 -8.79 9.39
N MET A 368 8.29 -7.66 9.92
CA MET A 368 9.04 -6.42 10.07
C MET A 368 8.93 -5.87 11.50
N ASP A 369 10.04 -5.34 12.02
CA ASP A 369 10.09 -4.57 13.26
C ASP A 369 11.01 -3.35 13.11
N GLU A 370 10.85 -2.34 13.96
CA GLU A 370 11.84 -1.28 14.15
C GLU A 370 12.32 -1.29 15.60
N TYR A 371 13.64 -1.35 15.79
CA TYR A 371 14.24 -1.32 17.11
C TYR A 371 15.53 -0.51 17.11
N ASN A 372 15.66 0.40 18.07
CA ASN A 372 16.79 1.34 18.17
C ASN A 372 17.09 2.09 16.86
N GLY A 373 16.03 2.42 16.09
CA GLY A 373 16.14 3.13 14.82
C GLY A 373 16.56 2.28 13.62
N PHE A 374 16.65 0.95 13.79
CA PHE A 374 16.94 0.02 12.70
C PHE A 374 15.68 -0.76 12.33
N LEU A 375 15.32 -0.74 11.05
CA LEU A 375 14.35 -1.67 10.49
C LEU A 375 14.97 -3.07 10.46
N ARG A 376 14.25 -4.06 10.95
CA ARG A 376 14.57 -5.48 10.80
C ARG A 376 13.51 -6.15 9.96
N VAL A 377 13.95 -7.10 9.15
CA VAL A 377 13.12 -7.82 8.19
C VAL A 377 13.47 -9.30 8.32
N ALA A 378 12.45 -10.15 8.40
CA ALA A 378 12.56 -11.60 8.59
C ALA A 378 12.09 -12.40 7.37
#